data_AF-A0A386WJN6-F1
#
_entry.id   AF-A0A386WJN6-F1
#
_cell.length_a   1.000
_cell.length_b   1.000
_cell.length_c   1.000
_cell.angle_alpha   90.00
_cell.angle_beta   90.00
_cell.angle_gamma   90.00
#
_symmetry.space_group_name_H-M   'P 1'
#
loop_
_entity.id
_entity.type
_entity.pdbx_description
1 polymer ?
#
loop_
_entity_poly.entity_id
_entity_poly.type
_entity_poly.pdbx_seq_one_letter_code
_entity_poly.pdbx_strand_id
1 'polypeptide(L)'
;MPAVPDGHRRCPTCGETKVLDDFPRNRSGRGGYGRYCKPCHNEKGKETRLRLYGGSREYHLRRRYGVGEKEFQELLAEQGGVCAICRRPDPEHLDHDHRTGWVRGILCFNCNGGLGQFKDNADVLARAITYLRGTTWQRVLIHPGVFQMCSPTRGRPPSQRS
;
A
#
# COMPACT_ATOMS: atom_id res chain seq x y z
N MET A 1 31.16 23.00 27.93
CA MET A 1 30.35 22.52 26.78
C MET A 1 30.35 23.64 25.75
N PRO A 2 30.69 23.40 24.47
CA PRO A 2 30.57 24.45 23.46
C PRO A 2 29.12 24.92 23.38
N ALA A 3 28.92 26.23 23.28
CA ALA A 3 27.59 26.82 23.16
C ALA A 3 26.92 26.31 21.88
N VAL A 4 25.67 25.85 21.99
CA VAL A 4 24.88 25.44 20.82
C VAL A 4 24.34 26.71 20.16
N PRO A 5 24.60 26.95 18.86
CA PRO A 5 24.09 28.13 18.18
C PRO A 5 22.56 28.18 18.17
N ASP A 6 21.99 29.37 18.05
CA ASP A 6 20.55 29.54 17.86
C ASP A 6 20.07 28.78 16.61
N GLY A 7 18.89 28.19 16.69
CA GLY A 7 18.36 27.34 15.62
C GLY A 7 19.03 25.96 15.49
N HIS A 8 19.93 25.60 16.40
CA HIS A 8 20.59 24.30 16.43
C HIS A 8 20.30 23.52 17.71
N ARG A 9 20.51 22.21 17.65
CA ARG A 9 20.39 21.31 18.79
C ARG A 9 21.46 20.22 18.70
N ARG A 10 22.01 19.84 19.85
CA ARG A 10 22.93 18.70 19.97
C ARG A 10 22.15 17.41 20.17
N CYS A 11 22.39 16.42 19.31
CA CYS A 11 21.82 15.08 19.48
C CYS A 11 22.59 14.33 20.59
N PRO A 12 21.94 13.79 21.63
CA PRO A 12 22.63 13.08 22.71
C PRO A 12 23.13 11.69 22.32
N THR A 13 22.72 11.16 21.16
CA THR A 13 23.15 9.84 20.68
C THR A 13 24.41 9.93 19.81
N CYS A 14 24.38 10.70 18.71
CA CYS A 14 25.57 10.87 17.87
C CYS A 14 26.52 11.98 18.34
N GLY A 15 26.10 12.83 19.29
CA GLY A 15 26.91 13.92 19.83
C GLY A 15 27.03 15.15 18.93
N GLU A 16 26.55 15.10 17.69
CA GLU A 16 26.62 16.17 16.70
C GLU A 16 25.60 17.29 16.99
N THR A 17 26.00 18.53 16.70
CA THR A 17 25.11 19.70 16.68
C THR A 17 24.56 19.88 15.28
N LYS A 18 23.23 19.84 15.12
CA LYS A 18 22.55 19.97 13.82
C LYS A 18 21.48 21.06 13.88
N VAL A 19 21.05 21.52 12.72
CA VAL A 19 19.89 22.43 12.60
C VAL A 19 18.63 21.77 13.15
N LEU A 20 17.70 22.56 13.69
CA LEU A 20 16.47 22.04 14.28
C LEU A 20 15.63 21.20 13.29
N ASP A 21 15.70 21.49 11.98
CA ASP A 21 14.98 20.72 10.96
C ASP A 21 15.50 19.29 10.76
N ASP A 22 16.70 18.98 11.25
CA ASP A 22 17.21 17.61 11.33
C ASP A 22 16.65 16.84 12.53
N PHE A 23 15.76 17.44 13.31
CA PHE A 23 15.05 16.81 14.41
C PHE A 23 13.57 16.64 14.03
N PRO A 24 12.93 15.51 14.40
CA PRO A 24 11.52 15.31 14.13
C PRO A 24 10.68 16.33 14.92
N ARG A 25 9.63 16.87 14.28
CA ARG A 25 8.69 17.78 14.94
C ARG A 25 7.93 17.04 16.03
N ASN A 26 7.84 17.63 17.21
CA ASN A 26 7.06 17.11 18.31
C ASN A 26 6.23 18.23 18.95
N ARG A 27 4.95 18.31 18.57
CA ARG A 27 4.03 19.36 19.02
C ARG A 27 3.77 19.34 20.53
N SER A 28 3.93 18.19 21.19
CA SER A 28 3.75 18.06 22.64
C SER A 28 5.02 18.33 23.44
N GLY A 29 6.17 18.51 22.78
CA GLY A 29 7.45 18.73 23.45
C GLY A 29 7.74 20.20 23.76
N ARG A 30 8.40 20.46 24.90
CA ARG A 30 8.94 21.79 25.26
C ARG A 30 10.00 22.19 24.22
N GLY A 31 9.60 23.01 23.25
CA GLY A 31 10.43 23.44 22.13
C GLY A 31 10.09 22.84 20.76
N GLY A 32 9.01 22.06 20.61
CA GLY A 32 8.47 21.71 19.28
C GLY A 32 9.27 20.68 18.46
N TYR A 33 10.41 20.20 18.96
CA TYR A 33 11.30 19.26 18.29
C TYR A 33 11.70 18.11 19.22
N GLY A 34 11.98 16.96 18.62
CA GLY A 34 12.43 15.74 19.29
C GLY A 34 13.79 15.86 19.97
N ARG A 35 14.09 14.87 20.82
CA ARG A 35 15.37 14.77 21.54
C ARG A 35 16.52 14.33 20.66
N TYR A 36 16.25 13.43 19.71
CA TYR A 36 17.24 12.83 18.82
C TYR A 36 17.10 13.41 17.41
N CYS A 37 18.21 13.49 16.66
CA CYS A 37 18.13 13.79 15.24
C CYS A 37 17.38 12.67 14.49
N LYS A 38 16.85 12.97 13.30
CA LYS A 38 16.05 12.04 12.48
C LYS A 38 16.74 10.67 12.28
N PRO A 39 18.05 10.58 11.95
CA PRO A 39 18.72 9.28 11.84
C PRO A 39 18.69 8.46 13.13
N CYS A 40 19.17 9.04 14.26
CA CYS A 40 19.18 8.34 15.55
C CYS A 40 17.77 8.01 16.05
N HIS A 41 16.78 8.87 15.74
CA HIS A 41 15.38 8.59 16.04
C HIS A 41 14.87 7.38 15.26
N ASN A 42 15.19 7.30 13.95
CA ASN A 42 14.80 6.18 13.10
C ASN A 42 15.46 4.87 13.52
N GLU A 43 16.74 4.90 13.88
CA GLU A 43 17.48 3.74 14.41
C GLU A 43 16.88 3.23 15.71
N LYS A 44 16.65 4.11 16.70
CA LYS A 44 15.99 3.73 17.95
C LYS A 44 14.58 3.20 17.71
N GLY A 45 13.85 3.77 16.75
CA GLY A 45 12.56 3.24 16.32
C GLY A 45 12.68 1.82 15.77
N LYS A 46 13.71 1.53 14.96
CA LYS A 46 13.98 0.19 14.42
C LYS A 46 14.35 -0.80 15.52
N GLU A 47 15.24 -0.41 16.44
CA GLU A 47 15.64 -1.19 17.60
C GLU A 47 14.43 -1.52 18.49
N THR A 48 13.59 -0.53 18.78
CA THR A 48 12.38 -0.72 19.58
C THR A 48 11.41 -1.69 18.92
N ARG A 49 11.21 -1.56 17.59
CA ARG A 49 10.37 -2.49 16.82
C ARG A 49 10.91 -3.92 16.87
N LEU A 50 12.22 -4.08 16.69
CA LEU A 50 12.86 -5.40 16.76
C LEU A 50 12.76 -6.01 18.17
N ARG A 51 13.05 -5.24 19.21
CA ARG A 51 13.05 -5.72 20.60
C ARG A 51 11.66 -6.09 21.11
N LEU A 52 10.64 -5.27 20.81
CA LEU A 52 9.29 -5.44 21.35
C LEU A 52 8.39 -6.30 20.46
N TYR A 53 8.61 -6.29 19.15
CA TYR A 53 7.74 -6.93 18.18
C TYR A 53 8.49 -7.92 17.27
N GLY A 54 9.79 -8.16 17.46
CA GLY A 54 10.56 -9.07 16.60
C GLY A 54 10.78 -8.57 15.17
N GLY A 55 10.24 -7.40 14.79
CA GLY A 55 10.43 -6.85 13.45
C GLY A 55 9.42 -5.77 13.06
N SER A 56 9.63 -5.17 11.88
CA SER A 56 8.71 -4.15 11.36
C SER A 56 7.39 -4.73 10.86
N ARG A 57 7.39 -5.98 10.38
CA ARG A 57 6.20 -6.65 9.85
C ARG A 57 5.19 -6.93 10.96
N GLU A 58 5.61 -7.63 12.02
CA GLU A 58 4.81 -7.86 13.24
C GLU A 58 4.25 -6.55 13.80
N TYR A 59 5.11 -5.53 13.95
CA TYR A 59 4.69 -4.22 14.46
C TYR A 59 3.56 -3.61 13.62
N HIS A 60 3.68 -3.63 12.29
CA HIS A 60 2.65 -3.07 11.40
C HIS A 60 1.38 -3.89 11.39
N LEU A 61 1.47 -5.23 11.35
CA LEU A 61 0.31 -6.10 11.40
C LEU A 61 -0.48 -5.89 12.70
N ARG A 62 0.21 -5.91 13.85
CA ARG A 62 -0.44 -5.69 15.15
C ARG A 62 -1.06 -4.31 15.26
N ARG A 63 -0.33 -3.27 14.86
CA ARG A 63 -0.82 -1.88 14.99
C ARG A 63 -1.99 -1.57 14.09
N ARG A 64 -2.03 -2.13 12.88
CA ARG A 64 -3.06 -1.79 11.89
C ARG A 64 -4.26 -2.73 11.97
N TYR A 65 -4.03 -4.01 12.22
CA TYR A 65 -5.05 -5.04 12.09
C TYR A 65 -5.32 -5.80 13.39
N GLY A 66 -4.50 -5.61 14.43
CA GLY A 66 -4.59 -6.41 15.66
C GLY A 66 -4.12 -7.85 15.50
N VAL A 67 -3.51 -8.19 14.36
CA VAL A 67 -3.08 -9.55 13.99
C VAL A 67 -1.55 -9.66 14.09
N GLY A 68 -1.03 -10.75 14.65
CA GLY A 68 0.39 -11.08 14.64
C GLY A 68 0.83 -11.87 13.40
N GLU A 69 2.14 -12.06 13.23
CA GLU A 69 2.74 -12.87 12.16
C GLU A 69 2.19 -14.29 12.19
N LYS A 70 2.12 -14.90 13.38
CA LYS A 70 1.60 -16.27 13.54
C LYS A 70 0.15 -16.40 13.07
N GLU A 71 -0.71 -15.50 13.52
CA GLU A 71 -2.13 -15.46 13.13
C GLU A 71 -2.27 -15.18 11.63
N PHE A 72 -1.41 -14.33 11.05
CA PHE A 72 -1.36 -14.13 9.59
C PHE A 72 -1.03 -15.43 8.86
N GLN A 73 -0.04 -16.20 9.33
CA GLN A 73 0.33 -17.48 8.72
C GLN A 73 -0.78 -18.54 8.89
N GLU A 74 -1.46 -18.55 10.04
CA GLU A 74 -2.63 -19.42 10.28
C GLU A 74 -3.78 -19.09 9.30
N LEU A 75 -4.14 -17.82 9.17
CA LEU A 75 -5.13 -17.35 8.19
C LEU A 75 -4.72 -17.68 6.76
N LEU A 76 -3.43 -17.56 6.43
CA LEU A 76 -2.92 -17.89 5.11
C LEU A 76 -3.02 -19.40 4.83
N ALA A 77 -2.69 -20.23 5.81
CA ALA A 77 -2.82 -21.67 5.72
C ALA A 77 -4.28 -22.11 5.55
N GLU A 78 -5.21 -21.52 6.33
CA GLU A 78 -6.65 -21.74 6.18
C GLU A 78 -7.17 -21.32 4.79
N GLN A 79 -6.58 -20.28 4.20
CA GLN A 79 -6.88 -19.83 2.83
C GLN A 79 -6.25 -20.72 1.74
N GLY A 80 -5.42 -21.70 2.12
CA GLY A 80 -4.73 -22.60 1.20
C GLY A 80 -3.46 -22.02 0.58
N GLY A 81 -2.85 -21.01 1.21
CA GLY A 81 -1.56 -20.44 0.77
C GLY A 81 -1.62 -19.60 -0.52
N VAL A 82 -2.82 -19.25 -0.99
CA VAL A 82 -3.05 -18.53 -2.26
C VAL A 82 -3.92 -17.31 -2.07
N CYS A 83 -3.79 -16.31 -2.94
CA CYS A 83 -4.61 -15.10 -2.94
C CYS A 83 -6.12 -15.43 -2.95
N ALA A 84 -6.90 -14.81 -2.06
CA ALA A 84 -8.34 -15.07 -1.94
C ALA A 84 -9.13 -14.79 -3.24
N ILE A 85 -8.66 -13.83 -4.06
CA ILE A 85 -9.32 -13.40 -5.29
C ILE A 85 -8.83 -14.20 -6.52
N CYS A 86 -7.54 -14.10 -6.85
CA CYS A 86 -7.02 -14.67 -8.09
C CYS A 86 -6.41 -16.07 -7.94
N ARG A 87 -6.35 -16.61 -6.71
CA ARG A 87 -5.81 -17.94 -6.39
C ARG A 87 -4.35 -18.18 -6.80
N ARG A 88 -3.59 -17.11 -7.06
CA ARG A 88 -2.13 -17.19 -7.30
C ARG A 88 -1.37 -17.32 -5.96
N PRO A 89 -0.19 -17.95 -5.97
CA PRO A 89 0.65 -18.09 -4.78
C PRO A 89 1.18 -16.73 -4.29
N ASP A 90 1.87 -16.78 -3.15
CA ASP A 90 2.59 -15.67 -2.51
C ASP A 90 1.73 -14.42 -2.21
N PRO A 91 0.54 -14.55 -1.60
CA PRO A 91 -0.21 -13.38 -1.15
C PRO A 91 0.37 -12.83 0.15
N GLU A 92 0.60 -11.51 0.20
CA GLU A 92 1.27 -10.86 1.34
C GLU A 92 0.40 -9.83 2.05
N HIS A 93 -0.74 -9.44 1.46
CA HIS A 93 -1.51 -8.29 1.89
C HIS A 93 -2.76 -8.73 2.64
N LEU A 94 -2.83 -8.42 3.93
CA LEU A 94 -4.05 -8.63 4.71
C LEU A 94 -5.09 -7.55 4.31
N ASP A 95 -6.18 -8.01 3.73
CA ASP A 95 -7.31 -7.21 3.25
C ASP A 95 -8.40 -7.12 4.32
N HIS A 96 -9.01 -5.95 4.47
CA HIS A 96 -10.01 -5.69 5.51
C HIS A 96 -11.09 -4.76 5.01
N ASP A 97 -12.27 -4.88 5.61
CA ASP A 97 -13.39 -4.01 5.32
C ASP A 97 -13.19 -2.62 5.95
N HIS A 98 -13.15 -1.58 5.12
CA HIS A 98 -12.89 -0.21 5.58
C HIS A 98 -14.01 0.40 6.44
N ARG A 99 -15.18 -0.23 6.51
CA ARG A 99 -16.30 0.23 7.35
C ARG A 99 -16.27 -0.40 8.74
N THR A 100 -15.89 -1.67 8.83
CA THR A 100 -15.97 -2.46 10.06
C THR A 100 -14.62 -2.82 10.67
N GLY A 101 -13.55 -2.75 9.87
CA GLY A 101 -12.21 -3.18 10.26
C GLY A 101 -11.99 -4.71 10.21
N TRP A 102 -13.03 -5.49 9.90
CA TRP A 102 -12.92 -6.95 9.87
C TRP A 102 -12.06 -7.42 8.70
N VAL A 103 -11.19 -8.39 8.99
CA VAL A 103 -10.35 -9.05 7.98
C VAL A 103 -11.22 -9.82 7.00
N ARG A 104 -10.99 -9.60 5.69
CA ARG A 104 -11.69 -10.30 4.60
C ARG A 104 -10.89 -11.47 4.04
N GLY A 105 -9.56 -11.38 4.09
CA GLY A 105 -8.65 -12.42 3.61
C GLY A 105 -7.26 -11.88 3.29
N ILE A 106 -6.43 -12.69 2.66
CA ILE A 106 -5.07 -12.32 2.27
C ILE A 106 -4.98 -12.29 0.74
N LEU A 107 -4.50 -11.17 0.20
CA LEU A 107 -4.46 -10.89 -1.22
C LEU A 107 -3.03 -10.72 -1.72
N CYS A 108 -2.82 -10.97 -3.01
CA CYS A 108 -1.60 -10.55 -3.68
C CYS A 108 -1.63 -9.03 -3.94
N PHE A 109 -0.45 -8.45 -4.19
CA PHE A 109 -0.28 -7.01 -4.45
C PHE A 109 -1.26 -6.47 -5.50
N ASN A 110 -1.42 -7.20 -6.62
CA ASN A 110 -2.26 -6.77 -7.74
C ASN A 110 -3.76 -6.78 -7.41
N CYS A 111 -4.23 -7.80 -6.67
CA CYS A 111 -5.64 -7.89 -6.31
C CYS A 111 -6.00 -6.85 -5.26
N ASN A 112 -5.17 -6.70 -4.22
CA ASN A 112 -5.36 -5.67 -3.19
C ASN A 112 -5.35 -4.27 -3.80
N GLY A 113 -4.34 -3.98 -4.63
CA GLY A 113 -4.25 -2.72 -5.37
C GLY A 113 -5.47 -2.51 -6.28
N GLY A 114 -5.90 -3.55 -6.99
CA GLY A 114 -7.08 -3.51 -7.85
C GLY A 114 -8.35 -3.12 -7.12
N LEU A 115 -8.63 -3.72 -5.95
CA LEU A 115 -9.78 -3.33 -5.11
C LEU A 115 -9.71 -1.84 -4.74
N GLY A 116 -8.54 -1.36 -4.33
CA GLY A 116 -8.32 0.05 -4.01
C GLY A 116 -8.55 1.00 -5.18
N GLN A 117 -8.17 0.62 -6.40
CA GLN A 117 -8.44 1.43 -7.61
C GLN A 117 -9.94 1.59 -7.89
N PHE A 118 -10.73 0.57 -7.54
CA PHE A 118 -12.19 0.64 -7.60
C PHE A 118 -12.82 1.18 -6.31
N LYS A 119 -12.01 1.69 -5.37
CA LYS A 119 -12.42 2.24 -4.06
C LYS A 119 -13.28 1.27 -3.24
N ASP A 120 -13.00 -0.03 -3.35
CA ASP A 120 -13.77 -1.09 -2.69
C ASP A 120 -15.27 -1.05 -3.05
N ASN A 121 -15.65 -0.46 -4.18
CA ASN A 121 -17.04 -0.28 -4.57
C ASN A 121 -17.53 -1.44 -5.45
N ALA A 122 -18.41 -2.26 -4.88
CA ALA A 122 -18.99 -3.42 -5.56
C ALA A 122 -19.76 -3.07 -6.85
N ASP A 123 -20.46 -1.93 -6.88
CA ASP A 123 -21.21 -1.50 -8.07
C ASP A 123 -20.27 -1.13 -9.23
N VAL A 124 -19.15 -0.47 -8.91
CA VAL A 124 -18.12 -0.14 -9.92
C VAL A 124 -17.48 -1.42 -10.44
N LEU A 125 -17.16 -2.38 -9.56
CA LEU A 125 -16.62 -3.69 -9.94
C LEU A 125 -17.60 -4.48 -10.81
N ALA A 126 -18.89 -4.47 -10.48
CA ALA A 126 -19.93 -5.10 -11.30
C ALA A 126 -20.02 -4.45 -12.69
N ARG A 127 -19.95 -3.11 -12.77
CA ARG A 127 -19.86 -2.39 -14.05
C ARG A 127 -18.59 -2.74 -14.82
N ALA A 128 -17.46 -2.94 -14.15
CA ALA A 128 -16.22 -3.39 -14.79
C ALA A 128 -16.38 -4.79 -15.40
N ILE A 129 -17.06 -5.72 -14.70
CA ILE A 129 -17.45 -7.02 -15.27
C ILE A 129 -18.32 -6.84 -16.51
N THR A 130 -19.36 -5.99 -16.42
CA THR A 130 -20.23 -5.67 -17.56
C THR A 130 -19.45 -5.05 -18.72
N TYR A 131 -18.48 -4.19 -18.45
CA TYR A 131 -17.62 -3.58 -19.48
C TYR A 131 -16.70 -4.61 -20.16
N LEU A 132 -16.09 -5.51 -19.39
CA LEU A 132 -15.25 -6.60 -19.93
C LEU A 132 -16.07 -7.59 -20.76
N ARG A 133 -17.30 -7.89 -20.34
CA ARG A 133 -18.25 -8.74 -21.09
C ARG A 133 -18.84 -8.00 -22.29
N GLY A 134 -19.15 -6.72 -22.11
CA GLY A 134 -19.74 -5.79 -23.05
C GLY A 134 -18.65 -5.05 -23.80
N THR A 135 -17.89 -5.80 -24.58
CA THR A 135 -16.92 -5.28 -25.53
C THR A 135 -17.68 -4.46 -26.57
N THR A 136 -17.84 -3.16 -26.32
CA THR A 136 -18.79 -2.25 -27.01
C THR A 136 -18.14 -1.17 -27.85
N TRP A 137 -16.98 -1.44 -28.37
CA TRP A 137 -16.94 -1.81 -29.75
C TRP A 137 -18.30 -1.78 -30.60
N GLN A 138 -18.47 -0.92 -31.64
CA GLN A 138 -19.62 -0.72 -32.58
C GLN A 138 -19.25 -0.57 -34.10
N ARG A 139 -20.05 -0.98 -35.11
CA ARG A 139 -19.79 -0.69 -36.55
C ARG A 139 -20.61 0.52 -37.03
N VAL A 140 -19.96 1.46 -37.71
CA VAL A 140 -20.58 2.73 -38.13
C VAL A 140 -20.58 2.86 -39.65
N LEU A 141 -21.74 3.18 -40.24
CA LEU A 141 -21.85 3.58 -41.64
C LEU A 141 -21.30 5.01 -41.79
N ILE A 142 -20.32 5.20 -42.67
CA ILE A 142 -19.63 6.49 -42.87
C ILE A 142 -19.84 7.07 -44.26
N HIS A 143 -20.16 6.23 -45.24
CA HIS A 143 -20.59 6.66 -46.56
C HIS A 143 -21.43 5.54 -47.19
N PRO A 144 -22.34 5.82 -48.14
CA PRO A 144 -22.89 4.78 -49.00
C PRO A 144 -21.79 3.84 -49.53
N GLY A 145 -21.84 2.57 -49.14
CA GLY A 145 -20.83 1.55 -49.46
C GLY A 145 -19.61 1.47 -48.54
N VAL A 146 -19.43 2.37 -47.56
CA VAL A 146 -18.27 2.42 -46.66
C VAL A 146 -18.70 2.36 -45.20
N PHE A 147 -18.17 1.38 -44.47
CA PHE A 147 -18.42 1.17 -43.05
C PHE A 147 -17.09 1.06 -42.31
N GLN A 148 -16.98 1.72 -41.16
CA GLN A 148 -15.83 1.60 -40.27
C GLN A 148 -16.13 0.61 -39.14
N MET A 149 -15.21 -0.32 -38.94
CA MET A 149 -15.22 -1.13 -37.73
C MET A 149 -14.85 -0.25 -36.56
N CYS A 150 -15.76 -0.19 -35.61
CA CYS A 150 -15.42 0.26 -34.29
C CYS A 150 -15.84 -0.81 -33.29
N SER A 151 -16.02 -2.12 -33.62
CA SER A 151 -16.27 -3.23 -32.67
C SER A 151 -15.18 -4.30 -32.23
N PRO A 152 -13.96 -3.91 -31.84
CA PRO A 152 -12.81 -4.80 -31.53
C PRO A 152 -12.57 -5.57 -30.23
N THR A 153 -13.48 -6.43 -29.78
CA THR A 153 -12.90 -7.60 -29.09
C THR A 153 -11.94 -8.33 -30.05
N ARG A 154 -12.17 -8.24 -31.37
CA ARG A 154 -11.21 -8.55 -32.44
C ARG A 154 -11.45 -7.71 -33.72
N GLY A 155 -10.41 -7.04 -34.20
CA GLY A 155 -10.36 -6.39 -35.52
C GLY A 155 -8.92 -6.11 -35.95
N ARG A 156 -8.11 -7.18 -36.07
CA ARG A 156 -6.64 -7.21 -36.26
C ARG A 156 -5.86 -6.53 -35.11
N PRO A 157 -4.95 -7.21 -34.40
CA PRO A 157 -4.03 -6.49 -33.52
C PRO A 157 -3.27 -5.47 -34.39
N PRO A 158 -3.05 -4.22 -33.94
CA PRO A 158 -1.99 -3.41 -34.55
C PRO A 158 -0.73 -4.26 -34.43
N SER A 159 -0.19 -4.67 -35.58
CA SER A 159 1.02 -5.48 -35.69
C SER A 159 2.08 -4.92 -34.74
N GLN A 160 2.74 -5.80 -33.98
CA GLN A 160 3.81 -5.40 -33.07
C GLN A 160 4.78 -4.46 -33.81
N ARG A 161 4.99 -3.27 -33.23
CA ARG A 161 6.13 -2.44 -33.57
C ARG A 161 7.02 -2.37 -32.33
N SER A 162 8.16 -3.04 -32.50
CA SER A 162 9.43 -2.90 -31.78
C SER A 162 9.50 -3.52 -30.39
#